data_AF-A0A328EGX0-F1
#
_entry.id   AF-A0A328EGX0-F1
#
_cell.length_a   1.000
_cell.length_b   1.000
_cell.length_c   1.000
_cell.angle_alpha   90.00
_cell.angle_beta   90.00
_cell.angle_gamma   90.00
#
_symmetry.space_group_name_H-M   'P 1'
#
loop_
_entity.id
_entity.type
_entity.pdbx_description
1 polymer ?
#
loop_
_entity_poly.entity_id
_entity_poly.type
_entity_poly.pdbx_seq_one_letter_code
_entity_poly.pdbx_strand_id
1 'polypeptide(L)'
;MKKLFFIFILLLFISSCGSSFGATGNIYLGFAGDVGYYDFDKQEFIEKKWTSVSASGLYDDFDISWDNKKILLTMDVNGTFNFDERRYVLRKIEDSFKKKDLDEDGKNLIDNTYEWGDISYLTARISPDEKYLALEAQYFSDLPMTIIDTKTGKEVSQWEVEGVSFLKYGTPTWTLDNSVYFKIGTGLYKSSPSDGYKSAPKVLDISGASYVSVKPQTELEIR
;
A
#
# COMPACT_ATOMS: atom_id res chain seq x y z
N MET A 1 -5.47 22.22 -33.19
CA MET A 1 -6.69 22.06 -32.38
C MET A 1 -6.28 21.51 -31.01
N LYS A 2 -6.19 22.38 -30.00
CA LYS A 2 -5.90 21.98 -28.62
C LYS A 2 -7.19 21.44 -28.01
N LYS A 3 -7.22 20.15 -27.66
CA LYS A 3 -8.36 19.56 -26.95
C LYS A 3 -8.32 20.05 -25.51
N LEU A 4 -9.24 20.94 -25.17
CA LEU A 4 -9.55 21.36 -23.81
C LEU A 4 -10.21 20.16 -23.10
N PHE A 5 -9.50 19.52 -22.17
CA PHE A 5 -10.12 18.54 -21.28
C PHE A 5 -10.56 19.27 -20.02
N PHE A 6 -11.86 19.51 -19.91
CA PHE A 6 -12.50 19.99 -18.68
C PHE A 6 -12.45 18.88 -17.65
N ILE A 7 -11.56 19.01 -16.66
CA ILE A 7 -11.61 18.22 -15.43
C ILE A 7 -12.54 18.95 -14.48
N PHE A 8 -13.75 18.41 -14.30
CA PHE A 8 -14.68 18.82 -13.25
C PHE A 8 -14.31 18.06 -11.98
N ILE A 9 -13.29 18.52 -11.24
CA ILE A 9 -13.05 18.02 -9.89
C ILE A 9 -14.19 18.55 -9.02
N LEU A 10 -14.96 17.63 -8.45
CA LEU A 10 -15.96 17.90 -7.43
C LEU A 10 -15.26 18.30 -6.11
N LEU A 11 -14.74 19.53 -6.07
CA LEU A 11 -14.27 20.22 -4.87
C LEU A 11 -15.49 20.71 -4.07
N LEU A 12 -16.24 19.78 -3.47
CA LEU A 12 -17.19 20.03 -2.39
C LEU A 12 -16.52 19.44 -1.14
N PHE A 13 -15.71 20.13 -0.32
CA PHE A 13 -15.80 21.46 0.25
C PHE A 13 -14.39 22.05 0.42
N ILE A 14 -14.06 23.13 -0.28
CA ILE A 14 -13.05 24.08 0.22
C ILE A 14 -13.73 25.45 0.21
N SER A 15 -14.58 25.66 1.22
CA SER A 15 -15.02 27.01 1.55
C SER A 15 -13.81 27.83 1.98
N SER A 16 -13.60 28.92 1.26
CA SER A 16 -12.60 29.95 1.48
C SER A 16 -12.27 30.23 2.95
N CYS A 17 -11.01 30.00 3.33
CA CYS A 17 -10.31 30.86 4.26
C CYS A 17 -8.81 30.84 3.88
N GLY A 18 -8.25 32.03 3.69
CA GLY A 18 -6.86 32.21 3.26
C GLY A 18 -5.89 31.73 4.34
N SER A 19 -5.27 30.60 4.08
CA SER A 19 -3.94 30.25 4.54
C SER A 19 -3.35 29.34 3.47
N SER A 20 -2.20 29.72 2.92
CA SER A 20 -1.38 28.82 2.12
C SER A 20 -1.27 27.49 2.88
N PHE A 21 -1.89 26.44 2.35
CA PHE A 21 -1.60 25.08 2.80
C PHE A 21 -0.17 24.81 2.34
N GLY A 22 0.80 24.99 3.24
CA GLY A 22 2.20 24.63 3.03
C GLY A 22 2.38 23.11 3.06
N ALA A 23 1.65 22.40 2.20
CA ALA A 23 1.91 20.98 1.95
C ALA A 23 3.22 20.89 1.16
N THR A 24 4.13 20.05 1.62
CA THR A 24 5.41 19.73 0.95
C THR A 24 5.41 18.25 0.58
N GLY A 25 6.22 17.86 -0.40
CA GLY A 25 6.32 16.46 -0.86
C GLY A 25 5.41 16.12 -2.03
N ASN A 26 5.06 14.84 -2.18
CA ASN A 26 4.43 14.33 -3.40
C ASN A 26 3.07 13.67 -3.14
N ILE A 27 2.11 13.83 -4.07
CA ILE A 27 0.91 12.98 -4.15
C ILE A 27 1.05 12.06 -5.35
N TYR A 28 1.07 10.76 -5.10
CA TYR A 28 1.10 9.73 -6.13
C TYR A 28 -0.32 9.37 -6.56
N LEU A 29 -0.56 9.29 -7.87
CA LEU A 29 -1.88 9.11 -8.47
C LEU A 29 -1.79 8.07 -9.58
N GLY A 30 -2.56 6.98 -9.45
CA GLY A 30 -2.82 6.05 -10.55
C GLY A 30 -3.98 6.51 -11.43
N PHE A 31 -3.81 6.52 -12.74
CA PHE A 31 -4.86 6.85 -13.72
C PHE A 31 -4.70 6.04 -15.01
N ALA A 32 -5.76 5.34 -15.42
CA ALA A 32 -5.81 4.56 -16.68
C ALA A 32 -4.64 3.57 -16.84
N GLY A 33 -4.17 3.05 -15.72
CA GLY A 33 -2.99 2.21 -15.66
C GLY A 33 -1.72 2.96 -15.31
N ASP A 34 -1.50 4.17 -15.79
CA ASP A 34 -0.27 4.92 -15.51
C ASP A 34 -0.25 5.48 -14.08
N VAL A 35 0.94 5.73 -13.52
CA VAL A 35 1.09 6.35 -12.19
C VAL A 35 1.97 7.58 -12.28
N GLY A 36 1.39 8.76 -12.07
CA GLY A 36 2.11 10.02 -11.97
C GLY A 36 2.16 10.52 -10.53
N TYR A 37 2.82 11.66 -10.32
CA TYR A 37 2.73 12.35 -9.03
C TYR A 37 2.71 13.86 -9.19
N TYR A 38 2.02 14.53 -8.29
CA TYR A 38 2.10 15.98 -8.14
C TYR A 38 3.17 16.31 -7.10
N ASP A 39 4.17 17.09 -7.49
CA ASP A 39 5.24 17.58 -6.62
C ASP A 39 4.80 18.95 -6.07
N PHE A 40 4.53 19.02 -4.77
CA PHE A 40 4.10 20.27 -4.13
C PHE A 40 5.20 21.33 -4.07
N ASP A 41 6.46 20.90 -4.00
CA ASP A 41 7.60 21.82 -3.90
C ASP A 41 7.82 22.52 -5.25
N LYS A 42 7.62 21.79 -6.35
CA LYS A 42 7.67 22.31 -7.73
C LYS A 42 6.33 22.82 -8.25
N GLN A 43 5.23 22.52 -7.56
CA GLN A 43 3.85 22.79 -7.97
C GLN A 43 3.48 22.26 -9.36
N GLU A 44 4.03 21.11 -9.74
CA GLU A 44 3.83 20.52 -11.07
C GLU A 44 3.40 19.05 -11.00
N PHE A 45 2.60 18.64 -11.97
CA PHE A 45 2.33 17.22 -12.18
C PHE A 45 3.43 16.61 -13.04
N ILE A 46 4.13 15.63 -12.50
CA ILE A 46 5.14 14.85 -13.18
C ILE A 46 4.50 13.55 -13.62
N GLU A 47 4.21 13.46 -14.92
CA GLU A 47 3.80 12.21 -15.51
C GLU A 47 4.98 11.24 -15.48
N LYS A 48 4.83 10.14 -14.76
CA LYS A 48 5.66 8.97 -14.93
C LYS A 48 4.77 7.84 -15.43
N LYS A 49 5.34 7.00 -16.30
CA LYS A 49 4.69 5.80 -16.78
C LYS A 49 5.46 4.65 -16.19
N TRP A 50 5.18 4.36 -14.93
CA TRP A 50 5.79 3.20 -14.29
C TRP A 50 5.24 1.95 -14.95
N THR A 51 3.92 1.79 -15.09
CA THR A 51 3.33 0.70 -15.89
C THR A 51 1.92 1.06 -16.31
N SER A 52 1.37 0.38 -17.31
CA SER A 52 -0.06 0.41 -17.66
C SER A 52 -0.83 -0.58 -16.76
N VAL A 53 -1.06 -0.21 -15.49
CA VAL A 53 -1.67 -1.01 -14.42
C VAL A 53 -3.04 -1.61 -14.79
N SER A 54 -3.78 -1.09 -15.76
CA SER A 54 -5.15 -1.58 -16.06
C SER A 54 -5.30 -2.43 -17.33
N ALA A 55 -4.32 -2.45 -18.25
CA ALA A 55 -4.50 -3.12 -19.54
C ALA A 55 -3.93 -4.55 -19.61
N SER A 56 -2.94 -4.87 -18.78
CA SER A 56 -2.25 -6.17 -18.85
C SER A 56 -2.67 -7.19 -17.79
N GLY A 57 -3.46 -6.79 -16.76
CA GLY A 57 -3.86 -7.67 -15.66
C GLY A 57 -2.68 -8.28 -14.89
N LEU A 58 -1.55 -7.57 -14.84
CA LEU A 58 -0.29 -8.03 -14.27
C LEU A 58 0.03 -7.35 -12.94
N TYR A 59 -0.36 -6.08 -12.77
CA TYR A 59 -0.06 -5.28 -11.58
C TYR A 59 -1.35 -5.10 -10.79
N ASP A 60 -1.33 -5.48 -9.51
CA ASP A 60 -2.48 -5.37 -8.62
C ASP A 60 -2.53 -3.98 -7.99
N ASP A 61 -1.43 -3.57 -7.37
CA ASP A 61 -1.31 -2.29 -6.67
C ASP A 61 0.17 -1.87 -6.51
N PHE A 62 0.39 -0.68 -5.96
CA PHE A 62 1.70 -0.19 -5.58
C PHE A 62 1.70 0.54 -4.23
N ASP A 63 2.88 0.63 -3.61
CA ASP A 63 3.14 1.46 -2.44
C ASP A 63 4.45 2.24 -2.63
N ILE A 64 4.61 3.35 -1.91
CA ILE A 64 5.81 4.19 -2.00
C ILE A 64 6.63 4.03 -0.71
N SER A 65 7.94 3.86 -0.85
CA SER A 65 8.83 3.82 0.32
C SER A 65 8.77 5.14 1.10
N TRP A 66 9.03 5.07 2.40
CA TRP A 66 8.94 6.22 3.29
C TRP A 66 9.99 7.31 2.98
N ASP A 67 11.10 6.95 2.33
CA ASP A 67 12.10 7.90 1.82
C ASP A 67 11.73 8.51 0.46
N ASN A 68 10.58 8.12 -0.09
CA ASN A 68 10.01 8.61 -1.34
C ASN A 68 10.88 8.36 -2.58
N LYS A 69 11.73 7.33 -2.55
CA LYS A 69 12.69 7.01 -3.62
C LYS A 69 12.43 5.66 -4.30
N LYS A 70 11.53 4.85 -3.77
CA LYS A 70 11.28 3.49 -4.24
C LYS A 70 9.78 3.24 -4.34
N ILE A 71 9.42 2.34 -5.25
CA ILE A 71 8.07 1.84 -5.42
C ILE A 71 8.10 0.35 -5.12
N LEU A 72 7.18 -0.08 -4.26
CA LEU A 72 6.79 -1.46 -4.11
C LEU A 72 5.68 -1.73 -5.13
N LEU A 73 5.84 -2.75 -5.96
CA LEU A 73 4.77 -3.29 -6.80
C LEU A 73 4.25 -4.59 -6.19
N THR A 74 2.94 -4.73 -6.12
CA THR A 74 2.28 -6.03 -5.98
C THR A 74 1.81 -6.48 -7.35
N MET A 75 2.21 -7.67 -7.77
CA MET A 75 1.95 -8.15 -9.12
C MET A 75 1.71 -9.66 -9.18
N ASP A 76 1.01 -10.07 -10.22
CA ASP A 76 0.90 -11.47 -10.64
C ASP A 76 2.29 -11.99 -11.11
N VAL A 77 2.62 -13.24 -10.75
CA VAL A 77 3.89 -13.90 -11.12
C VAL A 77 3.92 -14.27 -12.61
N ASN A 78 2.85 -14.87 -13.12
CA ASN A 78 2.78 -15.47 -14.46
C ASN A 78 1.95 -14.65 -15.45
N GLY A 79 1.32 -13.56 -14.98
CA GLY A 79 0.39 -12.77 -15.75
C GLY A 79 -1.01 -13.37 -15.72
N THR A 80 -1.96 -12.56 -16.22
CA THR A 80 -3.41 -12.65 -16.02
C THR A 80 -3.90 -14.06 -15.66
N PHE A 81 -4.48 -14.19 -14.46
CA PHE A 81 -5.16 -15.38 -13.90
C PHE A 81 -4.31 -16.36 -13.08
N ASN A 82 -3.09 -16.03 -12.65
CA ASN A 82 -2.50 -16.77 -11.53
C ASN A 82 -3.08 -16.21 -10.23
N PHE A 83 -3.82 -17.04 -9.51
CA PHE A 83 -4.37 -16.66 -8.22
C PHE A 83 -3.61 -17.30 -7.05
N ASP A 84 -2.69 -18.24 -7.27
CA ASP A 84 -2.11 -18.96 -6.14
C ASP A 84 -1.09 -18.12 -5.36
N GLU A 85 -0.47 -17.15 -6.03
CA GLU A 85 0.66 -16.39 -5.51
C GLU A 85 0.70 -14.93 -5.99
N ARG A 86 1.44 -14.11 -5.22
CA ARG A 86 1.77 -12.72 -5.55
C ARG A 86 3.25 -12.46 -5.40
N ARG A 87 3.78 -11.70 -6.36
CA ARG A 87 5.15 -11.19 -6.35
C ARG A 87 5.16 -9.76 -5.82
N TYR A 88 6.13 -9.46 -4.95
CA TYR A 88 6.36 -8.15 -4.39
C TYR A 88 7.75 -7.67 -4.80
N VAL A 89 7.79 -6.55 -5.52
CA VAL A 89 9.04 -6.01 -6.06
C VAL A 89 9.25 -4.58 -5.55
N LEU A 90 10.28 -4.36 -4.73
CA LEU A 90 10.72 -3.02 -4.36
C LEU A 90 11.83 -2.57 -5.29
N ARG A 91 11.66 -1.41 -5.92
CA ARG A 91 12.60 -0.90 -6.92
C ARG A 91 12.67 0.62 -6.90
N LYS A 92 13.81 1.19 -7.30
CA LYS A 92 13.98 2.64 -7.30
C LYS A 92 13.08 3.30 -8.33
N ILE A 93 12.55 4.47 -7.99
CA ILE A 93 11.60 5.24 -8.81
C ILE A 93 12.16 5.66 -10.18
N GLU A 94 13.48 5.79 -10.30
CA GLU A 94 14.18 6.12 -11.54
C GLU A 94 14.43 4.93 -12.48
N ASP A 95 14.30 3.69 -11.98
CA ASP A 95 14.48 2.51 -12.81
C ASP A 95 13.22 2.19 -13.63
N SER A 96 13.39 1.39 -14.68
CA SER A 96 12.26 0.92 -15.50
C SER A 96 11.45 -0.12 -14.73
N PHE A 97 10.12 -0.09 -14.89
CA PHE A 97 9.18 -1.05 -14.30
C PHE A 97 8.50 -1.93 -15.36
N LYS A 98 9.05 -2.01 -16.58
CA LYS A 98 8.57 -2.97 -17.57
C LYS A 98 8.84 -4.39 -17.06
N LYS A 99 7.90 -5.32 -17.29
CA LYS A 99 8.00 -6.72 -16.82
C LYS A 99 9.36 -7.35 -17.11
N LYS A 100 9.87 -7.21 -18.34
CA LYS A 100 11.18 -7.71 -18.74
C LYS A 100 12.31 -7.20 -17.83
N ASP A 101 12.30 -5.90 -17.53
CA ASP A 101 13.34 -5.29 -16.70
C ASP A 101 13.21 -5.75 -15.24
N LEU A 102 11.98 -5.94 -14.75
CA LEU A 102 11.71 -6.55 -13.44
C LEU A 102 12.17 -8.01 -13.36
N ASP A 103 12.22 -8.73 -14.48
CA ASP A 103 12.59 -10.15 -14.50
C ASP A 103 14.08 -10.41 -14.69
N GLU A 104 14.77 -9.54 -15.44
CA GLU A 104 16.08 -9.90 -16.03
C GLU A 104 17.25 -9.02 -15.58
N ASP A 105 17.02 -7.77 -15.16
CA ASP A 105 18.11 -6.79 -15.03
C ASP A 105 18.81 -6.76 -13.66
N GLY A 106 18.28 -7.48 -12.68
CA GLY A 106 18.86 -7.64 -11.35
C GLY A 106 18.85 -6.38 -10.48
N LYS A 107 18.05 -5.36 -10.81
CA LYS A 107 17.98 -4.10 -10.05
C LYS A 107 16.91 -4.08 -8.94
N ASN A 108 16.14 -5.16 -8.80
CA ASN A 108 15.15 -5.25 -7.73
C ASN A 108 15.86 -5.28 -6.37
N LEU A 109 15.39 -4.45 -5.45
CA LEU A 109 15.92 -4.36 -4.08
C LEU A 109 15.29 -5.41 -3.17
N ILE A 110 14.00 -5.67 -3.41
CA ILE A 110 13.23 -6.78 -2.83
C ILE A 110 12.54 -7.46 -3.99
N ASP A 111 12.51 -8.79 -3.97
CA ASP A 111 11.85 -9.61 -4.98
C ASP A 111 11.40 -10.93 -4.33
N ASN A 112 10.19 -10.91 -3.77
CA ASN A 112 9.63 -12.05 -3.05
C ASN A 112 8.37 -12.53 -3.73
N THR A 113 8.10 -13.82 -3.63
CA THR A 113 6.82 -14.43 -3.97
C THR A 113 6.17 -14.98 -2.70
N TYR A 114 4.87 -14.77 -2.56
CA TYR A 114 4.08 -15.33 -1.47
C TYR A 114 2.88 -16.10 -2.03
N GLU A 115 2.72 -17.32 -1.57
CA GLU A 115 1.68 -18.26 -1.98
C GLU A 115 0.65 -18.41 -0.84
N TRP A 116 -0.63 -18.31 -1.18
CA TRP A 116 -1.74 -18.50 -0.22
C TRP A 116 -2.98 -19.14 -0.87
N GLY A 117 -2.96 -19.38 -2.18
CA GLY A 117 -4.10 -19.93 -2.93
C GLY A 117 -5.16 -18.88 -3.24
N ASP A 118 -5.66 -18.85 -4.46
CA ASP A 118 -6.79 -18.01 -4.90
C ASP A 118 -6.70 -16.49 -4.59
N ILE A 119 -5.52 -15.96 -4.25
CA ILE A 119 -5.21 -14.54 -4.08
C ILE A 119 -5.60 -13.76 -5.35
N SER A 120 -6.68 -12.97 -5.25
CA SER A 120 -7.00 -11.92 -6.23
C SER A 120 -6.33 -10.61 -5.84
N TYR A 121 -6.74 -9.48 -6.42
CA TYR A 121 -6.22 -8.12 -6.16
C TYR A 121 -5.79 -7.94 -4.71
N LEU A 122 -4.48 -7.82 -4.50
CA LEU A 122 -3.87 -7.72 -3.19
C LEU A 122 -2.99 -6.48 -3.11
N THR A 123 -3.08 -5.79 -1.99
CA THR A 123 -2.22 -4.65 -1.68
C THR A 123 -1.21 -5.06 -0.62
N ALA A 124 0.03 -4.60 -0.79
CA ALA A 124 1.09 -4.74 0.20
C ALA A 124 1.61 -3.35 0.58
N ARG A 125 1.93 -3.16 1.85
CA ARG A 125 2.47 -1.92 2.40
C ARG A 125 3.88 -2.13 2.92
N ILE A 126 4.84 -1.31 2.49
CA ILE A 126 6.23 -1.40 2.93
C ILE A 126 6.43 -0.66 4.26
N SER A 127 7.09 -1.32 5.21
CA SER A 127 7.50 -0.71 6.48
C SER A 127 8.54 0.40 6.28
N PRO A 128 8.62 1.39 7.20
CA PRO A 128 9.59 2.48 7.11
C PRO A 128 11.05 2.05 6.96
N ASP A 129 11.45 0.94 7.60
CA ASP A 129 12.80 0.39 7.50
C ASP A 129 12.99 -0.63 6.37
N GLU A 130 11.93 -0.85 5.58
CA GLU A 130 11.87 -1.74 4.40
C GLU A 130 12.14 -3.22 4.71
N LYS A 131 12.18 -3.63 5.99
CA LYS A 131 12.41 -5.03 6.37
C LYS A 131 11.16 -5.90 6.36
N TYR A 132 9.99 -5.27 6.35
CA TYR A 132 8.71 -5.95 6.44
C TYR A 132 7.69 -5.43 5.44
N LEU A 133 6.85 -6.34 4.93
CA LEU A 133 5.61 -6.04 4.23
C LEU A 133 4.42 -6.34 5.13
N ALA A 134 3.41 -5.50 5.08
CA ALA A 134 2.09 -5.79 5.61
C ALA A 134 1.15 -6.05 4.43
N LEU A 135 0.64 -7.26 4.32
CA LEU A 135 -0.35 -7.62 3.32
C LEU A 135 -1.75 -7.32 3.86
N GLU A 136 -2.56 -6.64 3.06
CA GLU A 136 -3.97 -6.45 3.39
C GLU A 136 -4.68 -7.80 3.43
N ALA A 137 -5.67 -7.93 4.32
CA ALA A 137 -6.50 -9.13 4.30
C ALA A 137 -7.31 -9.20 3.01
N GLN A 138 -7.55 -10.42 2.51
CA GLN A 138 -8.18 -10.65 1.22
C GLN A 138 -9.34 -11.65 1.38
N TYR A 139 -10.53 -11.26 0.93
CA TYR A 139 -11.77 -12.01 1.17
C TYR A 139 -12.00 -13.22 0.27
N PHE A 140 -11.52 -13.22 -0.96
CA PHE A 140 -11.70 -14.33 -1.88
C PHE A 140 -10.85 -15.55 -1.51
N SER A 141 -9.60 -15.31 -1.06
CA SER A 141 -8.65 -16.34 -0.64
C SER A 141 -8.65 -16.60 0.86
N ASP A 142 -9.51 -15.92 1.61
CA ASP A 142 -9.49 -15.92 3.07
C ASP A 142 -8.08 -15.65 3.64
N LEU A 143 -7.33 -14.72 3.00
CA LEU A 143 -6.00 -14.31 3.46
C LEU A 143 -6.15 -13.37 4.66
N PRO A 144 -5.64 -13.72 5.85
CA PRO A 144 -5.61 -12.82 6.98
C PRO A 144 -4.61 -11.69 6.77
N MET A 145 -4.73 -10.66 7.60
CA MET A 145 -3.69 -9.64 7.73
C MET A 145 -2.37 -10.34 8.04
N THR A 146 -1.37 -10.15 7.19
CA THR A 146 -0.11 -10.93 7.23
C THR A 146 1.09 -9.98 7.22
N ILE A 147 2.10 -10.25 8.06
CA ILE A 147 3.42 -9.62 7.95
C ILE A 147 4.41 -10.60 7.33
N ILE A 148 5.18 -10.13 6.35
CA ILE A 148 6.25 -10.88 5.67
C ILE A 148 7.59 -10.18 5.91
N ASP A 149 8.63 -10.95 6.18
CA ASP A 149 10.02 -10.48 6.19
C ASP A 149 10.56 -10.36 4.76
N THR A 150 11.01 -9.16 4.38
CA THR A 150 11.38 -8.86 2.99
C THR A 150 12.69 -9.51 2.55
N LYS A 151 13.54 -9.91 3.50
CA LYS A 151 14.81 -10.56 3.20
C LYS A 151 14.62 -12.04 2.88
N THR A 152 13.69 -12.68 3.56
CA THR A 152 13.46 -14.13 3.47
C THR A 152 12.22 -14.50 2.64
N GLY A 153 11.32 -13.54 2.42
CA GLY A 153 10.01 -13.77 1.81
C GLY A 153 9.06 -14.57 2.71
N LYS A 154 9.42 -14.78 3.98
CA LYS A 154 8.67 -15.65 4.90
C LYS A 154 7.72 -14.85 5.77
N GLU A 155 6.60 -15.48 6.09
CA GLU A 155 5.67 -15.01 7.09
C GLU A 155 6.34 -14.82 8.45
N VAL A 156 6.05 -13.68 9.08
CA VAL A 156 6.41 -13.37 10.46
C VAL A 156 5.22 -13.62 11.38
N SER A 157 4.03 -13.18 10.98
CA SER A 157 2.80 -13.28 11.77
C SER A 157 1.55 -13.06 10.92
N GLN A 158 0.43 -13.60 11.40
CA GLN A 158 -0.89 -13.45 10.81
C GLN A 158 -1.94 -13.19 11.89
N TRP A 159 -2.99 -12.46 11.53
CA TRP A 159 -4.11 -12.20 12.42
C TRP A 159 -5.44 -12.41 11.74
N GLU A 160 -6.18 -13.36 12.29
CA GLU A 160 -7.56 -13.66 11.95
C GLU A 160 -8.40 -13.62 13.24
N VAL A 161 -9.66 -13.17 13.12
CA VAL A 161 -10.66 -13.32 14.18
C VAL A 161 -11.81 -14.16 13.65
N GLU A 162 -12.06 -15.28 14.32
CA GLU A 162 -13.13 -16.22 13.98
C GLU A 162 -14.48 -15.50 13.85
N GLY A 163 -15.21 -15.80 12.77
CA GLY A 163 -16.53 -15.22 12.49
C GLY A 163 -16.51 -13.77 11.99
N VAL A 164 -15.34 -13.14 11.87
CA VAL A 164 -15.20 -11.82 11.24
C VAL A 164 -14.82 -11.98 9.78
N SER A 165 -15.73 -11.62 8.88
CA SER A 165 -15.46 -11.59 7.44
C SER A 165 -14.24 -10.71 7.10
N PHE A 166 -13.39 -11.17 6.19
CA PHE A 166 -12.24 -10.40 5.67
C PHE A 166 -12.64 -9.07 5.03
N LEU A 167 -13.88 -8.91 4.56
CA LEU A 167 -14.43 -7.62 4.11
C LEU A 167 -14.52 -6.57 5.24
N LYS A 168 -14.32 -6.96 6.50
CA LYS A 168 -14.33 -6.09 7.67
C LYS A 168 -12.93 -5.75 8.18
N TYR A 169 -11.89 -6.19 7.48
CA TYR A 169 -10.52 -5.82 7.75
C TYR A 169 -10.23 -4.48 7.08
N GLY A 170 -9.33 -3.70 7.67
CA GLY A 170 -8.89 -2.43 7.08
C GLY A 170 -7.46 -2.51 6.58
N THR A 171 -7.11 -1.60 5.68
CA THR A 171 -5.75 -1.40 5.20
C THR A 171 -4.79 -1.19 6.37
N PRO A 172 -3.70 -1.98 6.47
CA PRO A 172 -2.69 -1.80 7.49
C PRO A 172 -1.95 -0.49 7.27
N THR A 173 -1.65 0.20 8.36
CA THR A 173 -0.94 1.47 8.35
C THR A 173 0.28 1.38 9.23
N TRP A 174 1.45 1.57 8.61
CA TRP A 174 2.72 1.64 9.32
C TRP A 174 2.89 2.99 10.03
N THR A 175 3.65 2.96 11.11
CA THR A 175 4.12 4.15 11.83
C THR A 175 5.65 4.19 11.80
N LEU A 176 6.24 5.36 12.07
CA LEU A 176 7.69 5.59 11.97
C LEU A 176 8.54 4.62 12.81
N ASP A 177 8.00 4.07 13.90
CA ASP A 177 8.69 3.10 14.75
C ASP A 177 8.59 1.64 14.22
N ASN A 178 8.08 1.46 13.00
CA ASN A 178 7.73 0.18 12.37
C ASN A 178 6.62 -0.59 13.09
N SER A 179 5.83 0.03 13.98
CA SER A 179 4.56 -0.58 14.38
C SER A 179 3.54 -0.50 13.24
N VAL A 180 2.68 -1.49 13.15
CA VAL A 180 1.56 -1.52 12.21
C VAL A 180 0.24 -1.53 12.97
N TYR A 181 -0.69 -0.70 12.52
CA TYR A 181 -2.07 -0.71 12.96
C TYR A 181 -2.95 -1.27 11.87
N PHE A 182 -3.92 -2.08 12.25
CA PHE A 182 -4.90 -2.62 11.32
C PHE A 182 -6.23 -2.86 12.03
N LYS A 183 -7.29 -2.81 11.26
CA LYS A 183 -8.66 -3.02 11.74
C LYS A 183 -9.06 -4.47 11.50
N ILE A 184 -9.73 -5.07 12.47
CA ILE A 184 -10.49 -6.32 12.30
C ILE A 184 -11.88 -6.11 12.92
N GLY A 185 -12.93 -6.12 12.10
CA GLY A 185 -14.30 -5.89 12.60
C GLY A 185 -14.46 -4.48 13.17
N THR A 186 -14.69 -4.38 14.48
CA THR A 186 -14.75 -3.10 15.21
C THR A 186 -13.52 -2.88 16.10
N GLY A 187 -12.51 -3.74 16.05
CA GLY A 187 -11.27 -3.56 16.79
C GLY A 187 -10.19 -2.90 15.94
N LEU A 188 -9.48 -1.94 16.53
CA LEU A 188 -8.18 -1.49 16.04
C LEU A 188 -7.10 -2.24 16.83
N TYR A 189 -6.18 -2.87 16.12
CA TYR A 189 -5.10 -3.68 16.67
C TYR A 189 -3.76 -3.04 16.32
N LYS A 190 -2.76 -3.25 17.16
CA LYS A 190 -1.39 -2.78 16.95
C LYS A 190 -0.41 -3.93 17.10
N SER A 191 0.43 -4.18 16.11
CA SER A 191 1.60 -5.06 16.24
C SER A 191 2.89 -4.24 16.11
N SER A 192 3.99 -4.69 16.73
CA SER A 192 5.24 -3.92 16.80
C SER A 192 6.48 -4.79 16.66
N PRO A 193 7.63 -4.23 16.28
CA PRO A 193 8.88 -4.99 16.26
C PRO A 193 9.40 -5.34 17.66
N SER A 194 8.89 -4.72 18.73
CA SER A 194 9.40 -4.89 20.10
C SER A 194 9.27 -6.32 20.64
N ASP A 195 8.24 -7.04 20.20
CA ASP A 195 8.03 -8.47 20.49
C ASP A 195 8.25 -9.34 19.23
N GLY A 196 8.82 -8.78 18.17
CA GLY A 196 8.99 -9.43 16.86
C GLY A 196 7.68 -9.68 16.15
N TYR A 197 6.69 -8.80 16.32
CA TYR A 197 5.33 -8.88 15.78
C TYR A 197 4.50 -10.08 16.26
N LYS A 198 4.91 -10.75 17.35
CA LYS A 198 4.23 -11.96 17.83
C LYS A 198 2.82 -11.70 18.34
N SER A 199 2.53 -10.48 18.79
CA SER A 199 1.21 -10.11 19.29
C SER A 199 0.63 -8.92 18.55
N ALA A 200 -0.70 -8.83 18.59
CA ALA A 200 -1.42 -7.63 18.20
C ALA A 200 -2.56 -7.39 19.19
N PRO A 201 -2.33 -6.72 20.33
CA PRO A 201 -3.42 -6.35 21.23
C PRO A 201 -4.42 -5.41 20.55
N LYS A 202 -5.71 -5.57 20.87
CA LYS A 202 -6.73 -4.56 20.56
C LYS A 202 -6.42 -3.31 21.37
N VAL A 203 -6.11 -2.22 20.70
CA VAL A 203 -5.77 -0.93 21.32
C VAL A 203 -6.97 0.00 21.43
N LEU A 204 -7.99 -0.20 20.59
CA LEU A 204 -9.19 0.62 20.58
C LEU A 204 -10.40 -0.17 20.05
N ASP A 205 -11.57 0.13 20.61
CA ASP A 205 -12.86 -0.20 19.99
C ASP A 205 -13.33 0.97 19.15
N ILE A 206 -13.53 0.73 17.86
CA ILE A 206 -13.92 1.74 16.87
C ILE A 206 -15.37 1.53 16.41
N SER A 207 -16.19 0.86 17.22
CA SER A 207 -17.63 0.74 16.98
C SER A 207 -18.27 2.12 16.82
N GLY A 208 -18.94 2.34 15.69
CA GLY A 208 -19.58 3.61 15.37
C GLY A 208 -18.68 4.66 14.71
N ALA A 209 -17.36 4.42 14.60
CA ALA A 209 -16.48 5.30 13.86
C ALA A 209 -16.69 5.11 12.34
N SER A 210 -16.84 6.22 11.62
CA SER A 210 -16.91 6.21 10.15
C SER A 210 -15.53 6.17 9.49
N TYR A 211 -14.49 6.63 10.18
CA TYR A 211 -13.12 6.73 9.67
C TYR A 211 -12.11 6.66 10.81
N VAL A 212 -10.96 6.03 10.57
CA VAL A 212 -9.82 5.99 11.49
C VAL A 212 -8.57 6.24 10.67
N SER A 213 -7.76 7.21 11.09
CA SER A 213 -6.43 7.45 10.54
C SER A 213 -5.38 7.31 11.63
N VAL A 214 -4.28 6.64 11.31
CA VAL A 214 -3.12 6.58 12.18
C VAL A 214 -2.11 7.59 11.68
N LYS A 215 -1.64 8.49 12.55
CA LYS A 215 -0.58 9.40 12.16
C LYS A 215 0.72 8.62 11.96
N PRO A 216 1.52 8.97 10.96
CA PRO A 216 2.87 8.44 10.80
C PRO A 216 3.76 8.70 12.03
N GLN A 217 3.52 9.83 12.70
CA GLN A 217 4.12 10.22 13.97
C GLN A 217 3.55 9.34 15.10
N THR A 218 4.36 9.03 16.11
CA THR A 218 4.12 8.04 17.17
C THR A 218 2.83 8.18 18.01
N GLU A 219 1.94 9.12 17.71
CA GLU A 219 0.72 9.40 18.47
C GLU A 219 -0.56 9.21 17.63
N LEU A 220 -1.43 8.32 18.08
CA LEU A 220 -2.78 8.11 17.54
C LEU A 220 -3.66 9.33 17.87
N GLU A 221 -4.27 9.97 16.85
CA GLU A 221 -5.30 11.00 17.06
C GLU A 221 -6.66 10.43 16.65
N ILE A 222 -7.62 10.36 17.58
CA ILE A 222 -8.99 9.93 17.31
C ILE A 222 -9.83 11.20 17.13
N ARG A 223 -10.61 11.29 16.04
CA ARG A 223 -11.57 12.37 15.77
C ARG A 223 -12.98 11.83 15.66
#